data_AF-A0ABD0JS74-F1
#
_entry.id   AF-A0ABD0JS74-F1
#
_cell.length_a   1.000
_cell.length_b   1.000
_cell.length_c   1.000
_cell.angle_alpha   90.00
_cell.angle_beta   90.00
_cell.angle_gamma   90.00
#
_symmetry.space_group_name_H-M   'P 1'
#
loop_
_entity.id
_entity.type
_entity.pdbx_description
1 polymer ?
#
loop_
_entity_poly.entity_id
_entity_poly.type
_entity_poly.pdbx_seq_one_letter_code
_entity_poly.pdbx_strand_id
1 'polypeptide(L)'
;MWALNRKMKKMSEQELLNKTRESAFVHAISSAGVAYAVTRACSSGQLRKCGCDRTVRGRSQDGFEWSGCSDNIAYGTAFSTAFVDARERGQRRKNSSRALMNLHNNQAGRRVSTM
;
A
#
# COMPACT_ATOMS: atom_id res chain seq x y z
N MET A 1 0.93 10.33 -26.57
CA MET A 1 0.51 10.84 -25.24
C MET A 1 -0.99 11.12 -25.22
N TRP A 2 -1.86 10.10 -25.11
CA TRP A 2 -3.27 10.25 -24.72
C TRP A 2 -3.91 8.85 -24.71
N ALA A 3 -4.11 8.27 -23.51
CA ALA A 3 -5.06 7.18 -23.22
C ALA A 3 -4.99 6.66 -21.77
N LEU A 4 -4.02 7.09 -20.95
CA LEU A 4 -3.86 6.54 -19.58
C LEU A 4 -4.38 7.44 -18.44
N ASN A 5 -5.06 8.56 -18.71
CA ASN A 5 -5.20 9.62 -17.69
C ASN A 5 -6.61 9.96 -17.19
N ARG A 6 -7.64 9.12 -17.37
CA ARG A 6 -8.96 9.41 -16.79
C ARG A 6 -9.68 8.26 -16.08
N LYS A 7 -9.46 6.99 -16.47
CA LYS A 7 -10.22 5.86 -15.90
C LYS A 7 -9.94 5.56 -14.41
N MET A 8 -8.73 5.88 -13.90
CA MET A 8 -8.46 5.72 -12.46
C MET A 8 -8.95 6.89 -11.60
N LYS A 9 -9.21 8.08 -12.19
CA LYS A 9 -9.54 9.29 -11.42
C LYS A 9 -11.04 9.42 -11.08
N LYS A 10 -11.89 8.61 -11.72
CA LYS A 10 -13.32 8.47 -11.42
C LYS A 10 -13.72 7.01 -11.65
N MET A 11 -13.53 6.19 -10.63
CA MET A 11 -14.36 5.00 -10.47
C MET A 11 -15.44 5.38 -9.47
N SER A 12 -16.70 5.25 -9.86
CA SER A 12 -17.79 5.62 -8.97
C SER A 12 -17.77 4.73 -7.72
N GLU A 13 -18.19 5.23 -6.55
CA GLU A 13 -18.33 4.36 -5.36
C GLU A 13 -19.23 3.15 -5.64
N GLN A 14 -20.18 3.28 -6.57
CA GLN A 14 -21.06 2.21 -7.04
C GLN A 14 -20.34 1.08 -7.79
N GLU A 15 -19.30 1.38 -8.58
CA GLU A 15 -18.51 0.34 -9.26
C GLU A 15 -17.62 -0.44 -8.28
N LEU A 16 -17.09 0.23 -7.26
CA LEU A 16 -16.31 -0.42 -6.19
C LEU A 16 -17.19 -1.31 -5.29
N LEU A 17 -18.50 -1.05 -5.24
CA LEU A 17 -19.48 -1.86 -4.50
C LEU A 17 -19.81 -3.18 -5.20
N ASN A 18 -19.59 -3.29 -6.52
CA ASN A 18 -19.80 -4.52 -7.26
C ASN A 18 -18.65 -5.50 -7.03
N LYS A 19 -18.97 -6.78 -6.80
CA LYS A 19 -17.99 -7.86 -6.56
C LYS A 19 -17.33 -8.34 -7.86
N THR A 20 -16.71 -7.44 -8.60
CA THR A 20 -16.08 -7.74 -9.90
C THR A 20 -14.56 -7.89 -9.79
N ARG A 21 -13.94 -8.40 -10.86
CA ARG A 21 -12.47 -8.55 -10.94
C ARG A 21 -11.77 -7.19 -11.03
N GLU A 22 -12.41 -6.22 -11.66
CA GLU A 22 -11.92 -4.85 -11.81
C GLU A 22 -11.88 -4.14 -10.46
N SER A 23 -12.94 -4.30 -9.64
CA SER A 23 -12.96 -3.77 -8.27
C SER A 23 -11.84 -4.40 -7.42
N ALA A 24 -11.59 -5.70 -7.57
CA ALA A 24 -10.49 -6.38 -6.87
C ALA A 24 -9.12 -5.78 -7.22
N PHE A 25 -8.86 -5.55 -8.51
CA PHE A 25 -7.63 -4.90 -8.97
C PHE A 25 -7.48 -3.48 -8.39
N VAL A 26 -8.57 -2.73 -8.32
CA VAL A 26 -8.57 -1.34 -7.83
C VAL A 26 -8.25 -1.27 -6.34
N HIS A 27 -8.83 -2.18 -5.54
CA HIS A 27 -8.49 -2.36 -4.14
C HIS A 27 -6.99 -2.68 -3.97
N ALA A 28 -6.48 -3.63 -4.75
CA ALA A 28 -5.07 -4.01 -4.72
C ALA A 28 -4.15 -2.83 -5.09
N ILE A 29 -4.31 -2.22 -6.27
CA ILE A 29 -3.42 -1.15 -6.75
C ILE A 29 -3.49 0.10 -5.86
N SER A 30 -4.67 0.44 -5.33
CA SER A 30 -4.83 1.60 -4.45
C SER A 30 -4.11 1.39 -3.13
N SER A 31 -4.27 0.20 -2.51
CA SER A 31 -3.57 -0.13 -1.27
C SER A 31 -2.05 -0.18 -1.43
N ALA A 32 -1.56 -0.72 -2.56
CA ALA A 32 -0.15 -0.72 -2.93
C ALA A 32 0.37 0.71 -3.15
N GLY A 33 -0.38 1.54 -3.88
CA GLY A 33 -0.01 2.93 -4.15
C GLY A 33 0.11 3.78 -2.88
N VAL A 34 -0.79 3.61 -1.91
CA VAL A 34 -0.68 4.27 -0.60
C VAL A 34 0.57 3.80 0.14
N ALA A 35 0.83 2.48 0.18
CA ALA A 35 2.03 1.96 0.84
C ALA A 35 3.32 2.50 0.22
N TYR A 36 3.41 2.47 -1.11
CA TYR A 36 4.55 2.99 -1.87
C TYR A 36 4.76 4.49 -1.66
N ALA A 37 3.71 5.30 -1.82
CA ALA A 37 3.82 6.76 -1.69
C ALA A 37 4.27 7.18 -0.29
N VAL A 38 3.76 6.53 0.76
CA VAL A 38 4.16 6.81 2.15
C VAL A 38 5.60 6.37 2.38
N THR A 39 6.00 5.17 1.96
CA THR A 39 7.38 4.69 2.08
C THR A 39 8.36 5.68 1.44
N ARG A 40 8.08 6.13 0.20
CA ARG A 40 8.92 7.09 -0.52
C ARG A 40 8.94 8.47 0.13
N ALA A 41 7.82 8.93 0.68
CA ALA A 41 7.77 10.20 1.42
C ALA A 41 8.57 10.12 2.74
N CYS A 42 8.63 8.95 3.37
CA CYS A 42 9.44 8.70 4.55
C CYS A 42 10.94 8.73 4.23
N SER A 43 11.40 8.02 3.19
CA SER A 43 12.82 7.97 2.84
C SER A 43 13.35 9.28 2.26
N SER A 44 12.50 10.06 1.57
CA SER A 44 12.84 11.42 1.12
C SER A 44 12.79 12.48 2.21
N GLY A 45 12.38 12.13 3.44
CA GLY A 45 12.31 13.07 4.57
C GLY A 45 11.16 14.08 4.50
N GLN A 46 10.17 13.87 3.63
CA GLN A 46 8.99 14.74 3.52
C GLN A 46 8.04 14.57 4.73
N LEU A 47 8.07 13.40 5.38
CA LEU A 47 7.24 13.09 6.55
C LEU A 47 8.07 13.07 7.83
N ARG A 48 7.64 13.82 8.85
CA ARG A 48 8.36 13.92 10.14
C ARG A 48 8.19 12.71 11.06
N LYS A 49 7.15 11.88 10.84
CA LYS A 49 6.78 10.76 11.72
C LYS A 49 7.45 9.43 11.35
N CYS A 50 8.23 9.39 10.29
CA CYS A 50 8.93 8.21 9.79
C CYS A 50 10.25 8.61 9.15
N GLY A 51 11.02 7.61 8.69
CA GLY A 51 12.30 7.82 8.03
C GLY A 51 12.84 6.54 7.40
N CYS A 52 14.13 6.52 7.10
CA CYS A 52 14.81 5.37 6.50
C CYS A 52 14.71 4.11 7.37
N ASP A 53 14.70 2.95 6.72
CA ASP A 53 14.95 1.69 7.39
C ASP A 53 16.40 1.65 7.93
N ARG A 54 16.54 1.09 9.13
CA ARG A 54 17.79 1.04 9.88
C ARG A 54 18.22 -0.38 10.24
N THR A 55 17.48 -1.39 9.76
CA THR A 55 17.71 -2.81 10.06
C THR A 55 19.03 -3.34 9.50
N VAL A 56 19.42 -2.91 8.29
CA VAL A 56 20.68 -3.31 7.63
C VAL A 56 21.54 -2.08 7.35
N ARG A 57 22.75 -2.04 7.91
CA ARG A 57 23.67 -0.89 7.83
C ARG A 57 25.13 -1.35 7.93
N GLY A 58 26.02 -0.54 7.38
CA GLY A 58 27.46 -0.74 7.51
C GLY A 58 27.98 -1.88 6.63
N ARG A 59 29.20 -2.32 6.94
CA ARG A 59 29.91 -3.30 6.11
C ARG A 59 29.46 -4.73 6.42
N SER A 60 29.08 -5.47 5.39
CA SER A 60 28.81 -6.91 5.47
C SER A 60 30.12 -7.69 5.65
N GLN A 61 30.01 -8.96 6.03
CA GLN A 61 31.16 -9.87 6.15
C GLN A 61 31.90 -10.05 4.82
N ASP A 62 31.18 -10.01 3.69
CA ASP A 62 31.74 -10.11 2.34
C ASP A 62 32.34 -8.79 1.83
N GLY A 63 32.39 -7.77 2.69
CA GLY A 63 33.02 -6.48 2.39
C GLY A 63 32.12 -5.46 1.70
N PHE A 64 30.86 -5.78 1.40
CA PHE A 64 29.87 -4.84 0.84
C PHE A 64 29.44 -3.79 1.88
N GLU A 65 29.34 -2.52 1.51
CA GLU A 65 28.95 -1.46 2.44
C GLU A 65 27.53 -0.95 2.17
N TRP A 66 26.62 -1.18 3.14
CA TRP A 66 25.30 -0.60 3.15
C TRP A 66 25.35 0.86 3.62
N SER A 67 25.03 1.78 2.72
CA SER A 67 24.98 3.22 3.00
C SER A 67 23.70 3.85 2.43
N GLY A 68 23.45 5.11 2.77
CA GLY A 68 22.28 5.86 2.31
C GLY A 68 21.00 5.59 3.12
N CYS A 69 19.86 5.78 2.46
CA CYS A 69 18.53 5.69 3.06
C CYS A 69 17.73 4.56 2.42
N SER A 70 17.65 3.42 3.12
CA SER A 70 16.77 2.33 2.69
C SER A 70 15.30 2.70 2.94
N ASP A 71 14.43 2.31 2.02
CA ASP A 71 12.99 2.55 2.09
C ASP A 71 12.37 1.74 3.24
N ASN A 72 11.67 2.40 4.18
CA ASN A 72 10.97 1.72 5.27
C ASN A 72 9.59 1.19 4.82
N ILE A 73 9.63 0.10 4.06
CA ILE A 73 8.45 -0.55 3.47
C ILE A 73 7.48 -1.06 4.54
N ALA A 74 8.01 -1.52 5.68
CA ALA A 74 7.20 -1.98 6.80
C ALA A 74 6.29 -0.86 7.34
N TYR A 75 6.83 0.36 7.47
CA TYR A 75 6.05 1.52 7.88
C TYR A 75 4.96 1.87 6.87
N GLY A 76 5.29 1.97 5.57
CA GLY A 76 4.30 2.28 4.54
C GLY A 76 3.19 1.23 4.43
N THR A 77 3.53 -0.05 4.55
CA THR A 77 2.57 -1.16 4.56
C THR A 77 1.66 -1.11 5.79
N ALA A 78 2.22 -0.83 6.98
CA ALA A 78 1.43 -0.66 8.20
C ALA A 78 0.48 0.53 8.10
N PHE A 79 0.96 1.67 7.58
CA PHE A 79 0.13 2.85 7.34
C PHE A 79 -1.01 2.55 6.36
N SER A 80 -0.71 1.96 5.20
CA SER A 80 -1.72 1.59 4.20
C SER A 80 -2.75 0.63 4.77
N THR A 81 -2.32 -0.33 5.60
CA THR A 81 -3.22 -1.24 6.32
C THR A 81 -4.15 -0.47 7.27
N ALA A 82 -3.62 0.45 8.08
CA ALA A 82 -4.43 1.22 9.02
C ALA A 82 -5.41 2.18 8.30
N PHE A 83 -4.97 2.81 7.21
CA PHE A 83 -5.73 3.82 6.48
C PHE A 83 -6.77 3.20 5.53
N VAL A 84 -6.34 2.32 4.62
CA VAL A 84 -7.19 1.78 3.55
C VAL A 84 -8.21 0.77 4.11
N ASP A 85 -7.84 -0.01 5.12
CA ASP A 85 -8.74 -1.03 5.68
C ASP A 85 -9.72 -0.48 6.73
N ALA A 86 -9.60 0.80 7.13
CA ALA A 86 -10.40 1.38 8.22
C ALA A 86 -11.92 1.21 8.00
N ARG A 87 -12.39 1.51 6.79
CA ARG A 87 -13.80 1.38 6.39
C ARG A 87 -14.25 -0.09 6.40
N GLU A 88 -13.45 -0.99 5.84
CA GLU A 88 -13.81 -2.42 5.73
C GLU A 88 -13.78 -3.12 7.08
N ARG A 89 -12.91 -2.74 8.01
CA ARG A 89 -12.90 -3.26 9.39
C ARG A 89 -14.17 -2.89 10.16
N GLY A 90 -14.72 -1.70 9.94
CA GLY A 90 -16.02 -1.31 10.48
C GLY A 90 -17.17 -2.16 9.92
N GLN A 91 -17.11 -2.50 8.62
CA GLN A 91 -18.10 -3.35 7.95
C GLN A 91 -17.94 -4.85 8.24
N ARG A 92 -16.73 -5.30 8.60
CA ARG A 92 -16.45 -6.69 9.01
C ARG A 92 -17.29 -7.11 10.22
N ARG A 93 -17.60 -6.18 11.13
CA ARG A 93 -18.51 -6.43 12.27
C ARG A 93 -19.93 -6.84 11.82
N LYS A 94 -20.31 -6.54 10.57
CA LYS A 94 -21.57 -6.97 9.94
C LYS A 94 -21.42 -8.27 9.13
N ASN A 95 -20.30 -8.99 9.24
CA ASN A 95 -19.98 -10.23 8.51
C ASN A 95 -20.20 -10.15 6.98
N SER A 96 -19.91 -8.99 6.37
CA SER A 96 -20.07 -8.83 4.92
C SER A 96 -18.97 -9.59 4.16
N SER A 97 -19.35 -10.55 3.32
CA SER A 97 -18.43 -11.26 2.40
C SER A 97 -17.65 -10.31 1.50
N ARG A 98 -18.25 -9.16 1.14
CA ARG A 98 -17.57 -8.11 0.36
C ARG A 98 -16.42 -7.47 1.16
N ALA A 99 -16.63 -7.18 2.44
CA ALA A 99 -15.58 -6.58 3.28
C ALA A 99 -14.37 -7.52 3.42
N LEU A 100 -14.60 -8.84 3.55
CA LEU A 100 -13.51 -9.82 3.58
C LEU A 100 -12.75 -9.90 2.25
N MET A 101 -13.47 -9.89 1.12
CA MET A 101 -12.86 -9.86 -0.21
C MET A 101 -12.01 -8.59 -0.40
N ASN A 102 -12.53 -7.43 -0.02
CA ASN A 102 -11.83 -6.15 -0.14
C ASN A 102 -10.56 -6.13 0.74
N LEU A 103 -10.63 -6.63 1.98
CA LEU A 103 -9.46 -6.78 2.84
C LEU A 103 -8.40 -7.72 2.24
N HIS A 104 -8.83 -8.83 1.64
CA HIS A 104 -7.94 -9.75 0.95
C HIS A 104 -7.24 -9.07 -0.25
N ASN A 105 -8.00 -8.39 -1.10
CA ASN A 105 -7.48 -7.68 -2.27
C ASN A 105 -6.50 -6.57 -1.87
N ASN A 106 -6.83 -5.79 -0.83
CA ASN A 106 -5.92 -4.79 -0.27
C ASN A 106 -4.62 -5.43 0.23
N GLN A 107 -4.71 -6.57 0.94
CA GLN A 107 -3.52 -7.28 1.41
C GLN A 107 -2.68 -7.81 0.23
N ALA A 108 -3.32 -8.35 -0.80
CA ALA A 108 -2.65 -8.81 -2.02
C ALA A 108 -1.87 -7.66 -2.69
N GLY A 109 -2.48 -6.47 -2.81
CA GLY A 109 -1.82 -5.29 -3.34
C GLY A 109 -0.58 -4.89 -2.54
N ARG A 110 -0.71 -4.78 -1.21
CA ARG A 110 0.42 -4.39 -0.34
C ARG A 110 1.60 -5.36 -0.39
N ARG A 111 1.34 -6.67 -0.57
CA ARG A 111 2.41 -7.68 -0.65
C ARG A 111 3.33 -7.50 -1.85
N VAL A 112 2.84 -6.93 -2.95
CA VAL A 112 3.67 -6.60 -4.11
C VAL A 112 4.72 -5.54 -3.75
N SER A 113 4.42 -4.65 -2.80
CA SER A 113 5.37 -3.64 -2.33
C SER A 113 6.36 -4.18 -1.28
N THR A 114 6.16 -5.39 -0.75
CA THR A 114 6.98 -5.99 0.33
C THR A 114 7.79 -7.21 -0.12
N MET A 115 7.74 -7.58 -1.40
CA MET A 115 8.64 -8.56 -2.01
C MET A 115 9.92 -7.87 -2.47
#